data_AF-A0A2U2ZUN2-F1
#
_entry.id   AF-A0A2U2ZUN2-F1
#
_cell.length_a   1.000
_cell.length_b   1.000
_cell.length_c   1.000
_cell.angle_alpha   90.00
_cell.angle_beta   90.00
_cell.angle_gamma   90.00
#
_symmetry.space_group_name_H-M   'P 1'
#
loop_
_entity.id
_entity.type
_entity.pdbx_description
1 polymer ?
#
loop_
_entity_poly.entity_id
_entity_poly.type
_entity_poly.pdbx_seq_one_letter_code
_entity_poly.pdbx_strand_id
1 'polypeptide(L)'
;MDNQSPPAPAPEGFPAGTMILTLRGIVPIETVTPGDEVFTHERRWRPVTETMTATTETVRVHCASYISGFATTADHPFHTRTAPVLLDGGPAGDLSAAGWTRARDLTDRHRLATPLHFGEPLPIPDLPAPLADADLVDVLHAAGAMIRLKGAAAAAVRPELVDWLAEHFGQYGAGRRFPAWVLTMPETLRIAFLVGLVNDAPRRQQNQVRMHSKAFMVGLRLLVCSLGFPGGLSNSSKPGKIGWQLCWRSEGGRRPDFDGYRWLPATRVERGPATEVFALSVAEDGSYLADGITC
;
A
#
# COMPACT_ATOMS: atom_id res chain seq x y z
N MET A 1 -44.61 -10.41 22.16
CA MET A 1 -43.20 -10.83 22.24
C MET A 1 -42.58 -10.34 20.95
N ASP A 2 -41.97 -9.16 21.00
CA ASP A 2 -41.36 -8.56 19.82
C ASP A 2 -40.11 -9.35 19.44
N ASN A 3 -40.25 -10.13 18.38
CA ASN A 3 -39.16 -10.85 17.74
C ASN A 3 -38.32 -9.82 16.97
N GLN A 4 -37.49 -9.05 17.68
CA GLN A 4 -36.46 -8.25 17.02
C GLN A 4 -35.43 -9.22 16.45
N SER A 5 -35.35 -9.28 15.12
CA SER A 5 -34.23 -9.89 14.43
C SER A 5 -32.91 -9.39 15.04
N PRO A 6 -31.90 -10.25 15.21
CA PRO A 6 -30.61 -9.81 15.74
C PRO A 6 -30.11 -8.62 14.91
N PRO A 7 -29.45 -7.62 15.54
CA PRO A 7 -28.92 -6.48 14.82
C PRO A 7 -28.02 -7.00 13.68
N ALA A 8 -28.13 -6.36 12.51
CA ALA A 8 -27.28 -6.67 11.37
C ALA A 8 -25.81 -6.64 11.82
N PRO A 9 -24.96 -7.59 11.36
CA PRO A 9 -23.56 -7.58 11.70
C PRO A 9 -22.93 -6.24 11.30
N ALA A 10 -22.03 -5.74 12.14
CA ALA A 10 -21.32 -4.50 11.84
C ALA A 10 -20.58 -4.63 10.49
N PRO A 11 -20.54 -3.58 9.66
CA PRO A 11 -19.93 -3.65 8.35
C PRO A 11 -18.44 -3.96 8.43
N GLU A 12 -17.93 -4.69 7.45
CA GLU A 12 -16.51 -5.05 7.34
C GLU A 12 -15.72 -3.84 6.84
N GLY A 13 -14.90 -3.23 7.70
CA GLY A 13 -14.29 -1.95 7.35
C GLY A 13 -13.06 -1.56 8.15
N PHE A 14 -12.55 -0.37 7.82
CA PHE A 14 -11.34 0.20 8.38
C PHE A 14 -11.59 1.60 8.93
N PRO A 15 -10.84 2.06 9.96
CA PRO A 15 -10.94 3.43 10.43
C PRO A 15 -10.40 4.43 9.40
N ALA A 16 -10.80 5.70 9.57
CA ALA A 16 -10.27 6.83 8.81
C ALA A 16 -8.73 6.85 8.79
N GLY A 17 -8.17 7.31 7.68
CA GLY A 17 -6.73 7.33 7.42
C GLY A 17 -6.15 5.97 7.00
N THR A 18 -6.97 4.95 6.77
CA THR A 18 -6.55 3.72 6.08
C THR A 18 -6.40 4.00 4.59
N MET A 19 -5.27 3.63 4.00
CA MET A 19 -4.92 4.01 2.62
C MET A 19 -5.42 2.96 1.63
N ILE A 20 -6.32 3.33 0.73
CA ILE A 20 -6.87 2.46 -0.30
C ILE A 20 -6.18 2.72 -1.64
N LEU A 21 -5.77 1.67 -2.34
CA LEU A 21 -5.28 1.80 -3.72
C LEU A 21 -6.47 1.95 -4.68
N THR A 22 -6.66 3.18 -5.17
CA THR A 22 -7.65 3.50 -6.22
C THR A 22 -6.94 3.84 -7.52
N LEU A 23 -7.66 3.86 -8.64
CA LEU A 23 -7.13 4.24 -9.96
C LEU A 23 -6.60 5.69 -9.97
N ARG A 24 -7.20 6.59 -9.19
CA ARG A 24 -6.73 7.98 -9.01
C ARG A 24 -5.55 8.12 -8.05
N GLY A 25 -5.04 7.01 -7.52
CA GLY A 25 -3.92 6.95 -6.58
C GLY A 25 -4.31 6.42 -5.21
N ILE A 26 -3.37 6.51 -4.28
CA ILE A 26 -3.57 6.04 -2.91
C ILE A 26 -4.27 7.13 -2.10
N VAL A 27 -5.47 6.83 -1.61
CA VAL A 27 -6.34 7.79 -0.92
C VAL A 27 -6.84 7.26 0.42
N PRO A 28 -7.17 8.11 1.39
CA PRO A 28 -7.82 7.66 2.63
C PRO A 28 -9.19 7.02 2.36
N ILE A 29 -9.53 5.95 3.08
CA ILE A 29 -10.80 5.20 2.91
C ILE A 29 -12.03 6.10 3.05
N GLU A 30 -12.00 7.07 3.96
CA GLU A 30 -13.08 8.03 4.20
C GLU A 30 -13.33 9.00 3.03
N THR A 31 -12.44 9.01 2.03
CA THR A 31 -12.56 9.83 0.81
C THR A 31 -12.95 9.02 -0.43
N VAL A 32 -13.07 7.70 -0.28
CA VAL A 32 -13.51 6.81 -1.36
C VAL A 32 -15.01 6.97 -1.55
N THR A 33 -15.44 7.05 -2.80
CA THR A 33 -16.84 7.25 -3.17
C THR A 33 -17.29 6.19 -4.18
N PRO A 34 -18.60 5.85 -4.26
CA PRO A 34 -19.11 4.97 -5.31
C PRO A 34 -18.69 5.47 -6.70
N GLY A 35 -18.21 4.54 -7.53
CA GLY A 35 -17.61 4.82 -8.83
C GLY A 35 -16.08 4.95 -8.82
N ASP A 36 -15.43 5.14 -7.66
CA ASP A 36 -13.98 4.98 -7.57
C ASP A 36 -13.59 3.54 -7.91
N GLU A 37 -12.59 3.36 -8.76
CA GLU A 37 -12.06 2.04 -9.07
C GLU A 37 -10.94 1.66 -8.10
N VAL A 38 -11.10 0.54 -7.40
CA VAL A 38 -10.13 -0.03 -6.45
C VAL A 38 -9.43 -1.26 -7.02
N PHE A 39 -8.21 -1.51 -6.56
CA PHE A 39 -7.40 -2.64 -7.00
C PHE A 39 -7.73 -3.91 -6.20
N THR A 40 -8.18 -4.97 -6.88
CA THR A 40 -8.68 -6.20 -6.25
C THR A 40 -7.62 -7.30 -6.13
N HIS A 41 -7.95 -8.38 -5.40
CA HIS A 41 -7.10 -9.56 -5.26
C HIS A 41 -6.84 -10.34 -6.57
N GLU A 42 -7.60 -10.06 -7.63
CA GLU A 42 -7.35 -10.62 -8.96
C GLU A 42 -6.43 -9.72 -9.81
N ARG A 43 -5.91 -8.64 -9.21
CA ARG A 43 -5.03 -7.65 -9.84
C ARG A 43 -5.67 -6.88 -10.98
N ARG A 44 -6.94 -6.51 -10.77
CA ARG A 44 -7.74 -5.72 -11.69
C ARG A 44 -8.43 -4.57 -10.97
N TRP A 45 -8.89 -3.60 -11.73
CA TRP A 45 -9.63 -2.45 -11.23
C TRP A 45 -11.12 -2.76 -11.23
N ARG A 46 -11.81 -2.45 -10.13
CA ARG A 46 -13.27 -2.58 -10.03
C ARG A 46 -13.91 -1.41 -9.30
N PRO A 47 -15.11 -0.99 -9.74
CA PRO A 47 -15.80 0.12 -9.12
C PRO A 47 -16.29 -0.25 -7.72
N VAL A 48 -16.14 0.68 -6.79
CA VAL A 48 -16.89 0.71 -5.54
C VAL A 48 -18.35 0.96 -5.88
N THR A 49 -19.25 0.09 -5.41
CA THR A 49 -20.69 0.19 -5.65
C THR A 49 -21.40 0.88 -4.51
N GLU A 50 -20.89 0.74 -3.28
CA GLU A 50 -21.49 1.31 -2.08
C GLU A 50 -20.41 1.61 -1.03
N THR A 51 -20.67 2.62 -0.21
CA THR A 51 -19.85 2.99 0.95
C THR A 51 -20.72 3.06 2.18
N MET A 52 -20.28 2.46 3.29
CA MET A 52 -21.01 2.45 4.55
C MET A 52 -20.13 2.95 5.70
N THR A 53 -20.74 3.47 6.76
CA THR A 53 -20.04 3.80 8.00
C THR A 53 -20.75 3.21 9.21
N ALA A 54 -19.99 2.84 10.22
CA ALA A 54 -20.51 2.40 11.50
C ALA A 54 -19.49 2.63 12.61
N THR A 55 -19.94 2.79 13.85
CA THR A 55 -19.05 2.76 15.02
C THR A 55 -19.05 1.37 15.61
N THR A 56 -17.89 0.71 15.61
CA THR A 56 -17.76 -0.68 16.11
C THR A 56 -16.37 -0.93 16.68
N GLU A 57 -16.25 -1.96 17.51
CA GLU A 57 -14.97 -2.45 18.00
C GLU A 57 -14.04 -2.85 16.85
N THR A 58 -12.77 -2.50 16.99
CA THR A 58 -11.72 -2.84 16.02
C THR A 58 -10.73 -3.82 16.62
N VAL A 59 -9.96 -4.45 15.75
CA VAL A 59 -8.72 -5.14 16.09
C VAL A 59 -7.57 -4.46 15.37
N ARG A 60 -6.37 -4.53 15.94
CA ARG A 60 -5.12 -4.12 15.31
C ARG A 60 -4.38 -5.36 14.84
N VAL A 61 -4.20 -5.49 13.52
CA VAL A 61 -3.45 -6.57 12.90
C VAL A 61 -2.03 -6.08 12.63
N HIS A 62 -1.05 -6.84 13.11
CA HIS A 62 0.37 -6.63 12.83
C HIS A 62 0.87 -7.71 11.87
N CYS A 63 1.70 -7.29 10.92
CA CYS A 63 2.36 -8.21 10.02
C CYS A 63 3.82 -7.81 9.79
N ALA A 64 4.61 -8.78 9.35
CA ALA A 64 5.93 -8.51 8.81
C ALA A 64 5.84 -7.42 7.74
N SER A 65 6.83 -6.52 7.71
CA SER A 65 6.90 -5.41 6.77
C SER A 65 5.83 -4.30 6.92
N TYR A 66 4.91 -4.39 7.88
CA TYR A 66 4.05 -3.28 8.33
C TYR A 66 3.97 -3.25 9.86
N ILE A 67 5.06 -2.77 10.47
CA ILE A 67 5.37 -3.01 11.90
C ILE A 67 4.38 -2.33 12.83
N SER A 68 3.88 -1.14 12.46
CA SER A 68 2.91 -0.38 13.27
C SER A 68 1.52 -1.03 13.33
N GLY A 69 1.26 -2.02 12.46
CA GLY A 69 -0.06 -2.62 12.30
C GLY A 69 -1.10 -1.65 11.73
N PHE A 70 -2.21 -2.20 11.26
CA PHE A 70 -3.38 -1.47 10.79
C PHE A 70 -4.60 -1.92 11.60
N ALA A 71 -5.56 -1.01 11.79
CA ALA A 71 -6.78 -1.29 12.51
C ALA A 71 -7.90 -1.64 11.51
N THR A 72 -8.78 -2.57 11.87
CA THR A 72 -9.88 -3.06 11.03
C THR A 72 -10.96 -3.69 11.92
N THR A 73 -12.15 -3.98 11.39
CA THR A 73 -13.15 -4.75 12.15
C THR A 73 -12.71 -6.20 12.32
N ALA A 74 -13.15 -6.84 13.41
CA ALA A 74 -12.72 -8.20 13.77
C ALA A 74 -13.08 -9.26 12.70
N ASP A 75 -14.16 -9.03 11.97
CA ASP A 75 -14.67 -9.90 10.93
C ASP A 75 -14.13 -9.62 9.53
N HIS A 76 -13.37 -8.53 9.36
CA HIS A 76 -12.83 -8.15 8.06
C HIS A 76 -11.92 -9.26 7.49
N PRO A 77 -12.22 -9.81 6.29
CA PRO A 77 -11.43 -10.88 5.70
C PRO A 77 -10.10 -10.34 5.15
N PHE A 78 -9.07 -11.18 5.16
CA PHE A 78 -7.81 -10.92 4.48
C PHE A 78 -7.48 -12.07 3.55
N HIS A 79 -6.91 -11.74 2.39
CA HIS A 79 -6.38 -12.75 1.48
C HIS A 79 -5.11 -13.34 2.10
N THR A 80 -5.18 -14.61 2.47
CA THR A 80 -4.10 -15.29 3.21
C THR A 80 -3.71 -16.64 2.63
N ARG A 81 -2.50 -17.06 2.99
CA ARG A 81 -2.06 -18.45 2.99
C ARG A 81 -1.67 -18.88 4.39
N THR A 82 -1.77 -20.17 4.67
CA THR A 82 -1.39 -20.75 5.97
C THR A 82 -0.07 -21.52 5.84
N ALA A 83 0.89 -21.23 6.71
CA ALA A 83 2.12 -22.00 6.82
C ALA A 83 1.84 -23.39 7.43
N PRO A 84 2.53 -24.43 6.95
CA PRO A 84 2.35 -25.78 7.48
C PRO A 84 2.80 -25.83 8.94
N VAL A 85 2.28 -26.82 9.68
CA VAL A 85 2.84 -27.16 10.99
C VAL A 85 4.24 -27.72 10.75
N LEU A 86 5.25 -27.13 11.38
CA LEU A 86 6.58 -27.72 11.41
C LEU A 86 6.51 -28.97 12.29
N LEU A 87 6.69 -30.14 11.70
CA LEU A 87 6.91 -31.38 12.44
C LEU A 87 8.38 -31.45 12.86
N ASP A 88 8.67 -31.94 14.07
CA ASP A 88 10.03 -32.03 14.59
C ASP A 88 10.95 -32.79 13.61
N GLY A 89 11.99 -32.11 13.14
CA GLY A 89 13.01 -32.66 12.23
C GLY A 89 12.58 -32.86 10.77
N GLY A 90 11.34 -32.50 10.39
CA GLY A 90 10.86 -32.57 9.01
C GLY A 90 11.14 -31.30 8.19
N PRO A 91 11.15 -31.39 6.84
CA PRO A 91 11.23 -30.20 6.00
C PRO A 91 9.99 -29.33 6.21
N ALA A 92 10.16 -28.00 6.15
CA ALA A 92 9.03 -27.09 6.09
C ALA A 92 8.24 -27.38 4.79
N GLY A 93 6.97 -27.76 4.92
CA GLY A 93 6.09 -27.94 3.75
C GLY A 93 5.78 -26.62 3.04
N ASP A 94 4.98 -26.71 1.98
CA ASP A 94 4.50 -25.54 1.25
C ASP A 94 3.38 -24.81 2.02
N LEU A 95 3.23 -23.53 1.71
CA LEU A 95 2.05 -22.76 2.15
C LEU A 95 0.78 -23.38 1.55
N SER A 96 -0.34 -23.28 2.27
CA SER A 96 -1.66 -23.67 1.74
C SER A 96 -2.00 -22.93 0.44
N ALA A 97 -3.01 -23.41 -0.29
CA ALA A 97 -3.70 -22.59 -1.28
C ALA A 97 -4.16 -21.26 -0.65
N ALA A 98 -4.26 -20.23 -1.48
CA ALA A 98 -4.75 -18.93 -1.03
C ALA A 98 -6.24 -19.00 -0.67
N GLY A 99 -6.65 -18.25 0.35
CA GLY A 99 -8.02 -18.20 0.84
C GLY A 99 -8.24 -16.94 1.68
N TRP A 100 -9.35 -16.90 2.42
CA TRP A 100 -9.77 -15.74 3.20
C TRP A 100 -9.82 -16.07 4.68
N THR A 101 -9.15 -15.27 5.50
CA THR A 101 -9.14 -15.41 6.97
C THR A 101 -9.57 -14.10 7.61
N ARG A 102 -10.53 -14.16 8.54
CA ARG A 102 -10.98 -12.98 9.30
C ARG A 102 -9.87 -12.43 10.17
N ALA A 103 -9.87 -11.11 10.39
CA ALA A 103 -8.88 -10.43 11.19
C ALA A 103 -8.68 -11.07 12.58
N ARG A 104 -9.77 -11.47 13.25
CA ARG A 104 -9.73 -12.12 14.57
C ARG A 104 -9.16 -13.54 14.59
N ASP A 105 -9.17 -14.22 13.44
CA ASP A 105 -8.73 -15.61 13.29
C ASP A 105 -7.27 -15.69 12.80
N LEU A 106 -6.63 -14.55 12.53
CA LEU A 106 -5.22 -14.49 12.15
C LEU A 106 -4.31 -14.96 13.29
N THR A 107 -3.30 -15.73 12.90
CA THR A 107 -2.27 -16.30 13.79
C THR A 107 -0.90 -16.16 13.14
N ASP A 108 0.17 -16.47 13.87
CA ASP A 108 1.55 -16.45 13.36
C ASP A 108 1.82 -17.42 12.18
N ARG A 109 0.92 -18.38 11.95
CA ARG A 109 0.95 -19.26 10.77
C ARG A 109 0.40 -18.60 9.52
N HIS A 110 -0.46 -17.59 9.65
CA HIS A 110 -1.06 -16.94 8.49
C HIS A 110 -0.07 -16.00 7.81
N ARG A 111 -0.23 -15.85 6.49
CA ARG A 111 0.56 -14.97 5.64
C ARG A 111 -0.41 -14.08 4.86
N LEU A 112 -0.32 -12.77 5.04
CA LEU A 112 -1.16 -11.77 4.39
C LEU A 112 -0.62 -11.41 3.01
N ALA A 113 -1.50 -11.20 2.03
CA ALA A 113 -1.11 -10.93 0.66
C ALA A 113 -0.80 -9.44 0.40
N THR A 114 0.41 -9.16 -0.11
CA THR A 114 0.80 -7.88 -0.73
C THR A 114 1.04 -8.15 -2.23
N PRO A 115 0.41 -7.41 -3.16
CA PRO A 115 0.63 -7.63 -4.59
C PRO A 115 2.06 -7.25 -5.01
N LEU A 116 2.59 -7.97 -5.99
CA LEU A 116 3.86 -7.66 -6.66
C LEU A 116 3.64 -7.09 -8.07
N HIS A 117 2.48 -7.37 -8.66
CA HIS A 117 2.08 -6.91 -9.99
C HIS A 117 0.75 -6.15 -9.91
N PHE A 118 0.65 -5.05 -10.65
CA PHE A 118 -0.48 -4.10 -10.56
C PHE A 118 -1.37 -4.08 -11.80
N GLY A 119 -1.41 -5.20 -12.53
CA GLY A 119 -2.18 -5.34 -13.76
C GLY A 119 -1.55 -4.59 -14.93
N GLU A 120 -2.38 -4.22 -15.90
CA GLU A 120 -1.95 -3.52 -17.11
C GLU A 120 -1.42 -2.11 -16.81
N PRO A 121 -0.41 -1.62 -17.56
CA PRO A 121 0.09 -0.26 -17.42
C PRO A 121 -1.00 0.78 -17.63
N LEU A 122 -1.20 1.63 -16.63
CA LEU A 122 -1.98 2.85 -16.77
C LEU A 122 -1.20 3.90 -17.58
N PRO A 123 -1.90 4.79 -18.32
CA PRO A 123 -1.26 5.91 -19.00
C PRO A 123 -0.44 6.76 -18.02
N ILE A 124 0.82 7.01 -18.38
CA ILE A 124 1.64 8.01 -17.70
C ILE A 124 1.15 9.38 -18.18
N PRO A 125 0.89 10.35 -17.28
CA PRO A 125 0.43 11.68 -17.68
C PRO A 125 1.39 12.34 -18.66
N ASP A 126 0.82 13.09 -19.62
CA ASP A 126 1.59 13.82 -20.61
C ASP A 126 2.58 14.76 -19.93
N LEU A 127 3.81 14.80 -20.47
CA LEU A 127 4.84 15.67 -19.96
C LEU A 127 4.59 17.11 -20.42
N PRO A 128 5.01 18.11 -19.62
CA PRO A 128 4.95 19.51 -20.04
C PRO A 128 5.75 19.70 -21.34
N ALA A 129 5.31 20.62 -22.19
CA ALA A 129 5.81 20.77 -23.57
C ALA A 129 7.36 20.76 -23.73
N PRO A 130 8.18 21.40 -22.86
CA PRO A 130 9.64 21.33 -22.98
C PRO A 130 10.23 19.92 -22.85
N LEU A 131 9.44 18.97 -22.33
CA LEU A 131 9.82 17.59 -22.04
C LEU A 131 8.98 16.57 -22.83
N ALA A 132 8.14 17.02 -23.78
CA ALA A 132 7.22 16.13 -24.51
C ALA A 132 7.94 14.95 -25.19
N ASP A 133 9.14 15.21 -25.74
CA ASP A 133 9.97 14.21 -26.43
C ASP A 133 11.16 13.72 -25.58
N ALA A 134 11.16 14.02 -24.27
CA ALA A 134 12.25 13.62 -23.39
C ALA A 134 12.22 12.12 -23.08
N ASP A 135 13.39 11.53 -22.82
CA ASP A 135 13.46 10.15 -22.33
C ASP A 135 12.76 10.02 -20.98
N LEU A 136 11.73 9.17 -20.92
CA LEU A 136 10.95 8.91 -19.71
C LEU A 136 11.80 8.34 -18.58
N VAL A 137 12.88 7.60 -18.86
CA VAL A 137 13.80 7.11 -17.84
C VAL A 137 14.44 8.28 -17.11
N ASP A 138 15.01 9.24 -17.85
CA ASP A 138 15.64 10.43 -17.28
C ASP A 138 14.62 11.33 -16.56
N VAL A 139 13.43 11.49 -17.14
CA VAL A 139 12.33 12.26 -16.55
C VAL A 139 11.90 11.66 -15.22
N LEU A 140 11.67 10.35 -15.15
CA LEU A 140 11.23 9.69 -13.92
C LEU A 140 12.33 9.62 -12.87
N HIS A 141 13.59 9.47 -13.29
CA HIS A 141 14.73 9.60 -12.39
C HIS A 141 14.78 11.00 -11.76
N ALA A 142 14.68 12.06 -12.57
CA ALA A 142 14.62 13.44 -12.07
C ALA A 142 13.40 13.68 -11.15
N ALA A 143 12.23 13.17 -11.54
CA ALA A 143 11.01 13.23 -10.74
C ALA A 143 11.22 12.62 -9.35
N GLY A 144 11.77 11.40 -9.28
CA GLY A 144 12.10 10.73 -8.03
C GLY A 144 12.99 11.59 -7.13
N ALA A 145 14.08 12.14 -7.67
CA ALA A 145 14.99 13.01 -6.93
C ALA A 145 14.27 14.27 -6.40
N MET A 146 13.46 14.91 -7.23
CA MET A 146 12.71 16.12 -6.88
C MET A 146 11.68 15.91 -5.79
N ILE A 147 11.07 14.72 -5.66
CA ILE A 147 10.13 14.43 -4.56
C ILE A 147 10.76 14.70 -3.19
N ARG A 148 12.07 14.51 -3.02
CA ARG A 148 12.75 14.72 -1.73
C ARG A 148 13.11 16.18 -1.47
N LEU A 149 13.07 17.02 -2.49
CA LEU A 149 13.52 18.41 -2.45
C LEU A 149 12.38 19.36 -2.02
N LYS A 150 12.77 20.58 -1.62
CA LYS A 150 11.86 21.65 -1.20
C LYS A 150 12.16 22.93 -1.97
N GLY A 151 11.11 23.64 -2.40
CA GLY A 151 11.20 24.97 -2.99
C GLY A 151 12.25 25.07 -4.10
N ALA A 152 13.13 26.08 -3.99
CA ALA A 152 14.16 26.39 -4.98
C ALA A 152 15.10 25.23 -5.31
N ALA A 153 15.35 24.29 -4.37
CA ALA A 153 16.21 23.14 -4.64
C ALA A 153 15.59 22.17 -5.66
N ALA A 154 14.27 22.01 -5.68
CA ALA A 154 13.59 21.20 -6.69
C ALA A 154 13.64 21.90 -8.05
N ALA A 155 13.34 23.21 -8.08
CA ALA A 155 13.37 24.01 -9.29
C ALA A 155 14.76 24.07 -9.95
N ALA A 156 15.83 23.97 -9.15
CA ALA A 156 17.21 23.92 -9.67
C ALA A 156 17.55 22.60 -10.38
N VAL A 157 16.81 21.51 -10.15
CA VAL A 157 17.03 20.22 -10.84
C VAL A 157 16.38 20.25 -12.21
N ARG A 158 15.07 20.52 -12.25
CA ARG A 158 14.30 20.56 -13.50
C ARG A 158 13.05 21.42 -13.29
N PRO A 159 13.08 22.74 -13.56
CA PRO A 159 11.99 23.65 -13.24
C PRO A 159 10.69 23.29 -13.98
N GLU A 160 10.79 22.70 -15.16
CA GLU A 160 9.67 22.31 -16.01
C GLU A 160 8.80 21.22 -15.35
N LEU A 161 9.37 20.42 -14.43
CA LEU A 161 8.64 19.35 -13.74
C LEU A 161 7.93 19.82 -12.46
N VAL A 162 8.15 21.04 -11.97
CA VAL A 162 7.65 21.44 -10.65
C VAL A 162 6.13 21.37 -10.56
N ASP A 163 5.43 21.95 -11.54
CA ASP A 163 3.97 21.99 -11.56
C ASP A 163 3.38 20.61 -11.86
N TRP A 164 3.96 19.89 -12.82
CA TRP A 164 3.58 18.52 -13.14
C TRP A 164 3.69 17.57 -11.93
N LEU A 165 4.77 17.69 -11.15
CA LEU A 165 4.93 16.90 -9.92
C LEU A 165 3.93 17.31 -8.85
N ALA A 166 3.66 18.61 -8.68
CA ALA A 166 2.65 19.08 -7.74
C ALA A 166 1.24 18.57 -8.10
N GLU A 167 0.91 18.56 -9.39
CA GLU A 167 -0.35 18.08 -9.92
C GLU A 167 -0.56 16.59 -9.66
N HIS A 168 0.45 15.74 -9.86
CA HIS A 168 0.29 14.30 -9.73
C HIS A 168 0.68 13.75 -8.35
N PHE A 169 1.80 14.19 -7.79
CA PHE A 169 2.30 13.72 -6.50
C PHE A 169 1.86 14.59 -5.32
N GLY A 170 1.10 15.66 -5.57
CA GLY A 170 0.68 16.59 -4.53
C GLY A 170 1.82 17.43 -3.97
N GLN A 171 1.46 18.45 -3.20
CA GLN A 171 2.43 19.33 -2.58
C GLN A 171 2.81 18.85 -1.17
N TYR A 172 4.10 19.00 -0.85
CA TYR A 172 4.79 18.89 0.44
C TYR A 172 4.09 18.24 1.66
N GLY A 173 4.88 17.52 2.47
CA GLY A 173 4.44 17.06 3.78
C GLY A 173 3.35 15.98 3.69
N ALA A 174 2.23 16.19 4.39
CA ALA A 174 1.11 15.25 4.46
C ALA A 174 0.26 15.24 3.17
N GLY A 175 0.27 16.32 2.39
CA GLY A 175 -0.48 16.45 1.12
C GLY A 175 0.14 15.69 -0.06
N ARG A 176 1.31 15.05 0.13
CA ARG A 176 1.91 14.19 -0.90
C ARG A 176 1.03 12.98 -1.17
N ARG A 177 0.87 12.65 -2.44
CA ARG A 177 0.08 11.54 -2.98
C ARG A 177 0.99 10.57 -3.72
N PHE A 178 0.53 9.33 -3.87
CA PHE A 178 1.17 8.33 -4.72
C PHE A 178 0.21 7.96 -5.85
N PRO A 179 0.48 8.35 -7.10
CA PRO A 179 -0.36 7.98 -8.22
C PRO A 179 -0.33 6.47 -8.49
N ALA A 180 -1.47 5.90 -8.89
CA ALA A 180 -1.54 4.47 -9.21
C ALA A 180 -0.69 4.12 -10.44
N TRP A 181 -0.61 5.03 -11.42
CA TRP A 181 0.16 4.81 -12.64
C TRP A 181 1.65 4.51 -12.35
N VAL A 182 2.21 5.05 -11.26
CA VAL A 182 3.60 4.77 -10.83
C VAL A 182 3.80 3.29 -10.50
N LEU A 183 2.78 2.61 -9.96
CA LEU A 183 2.84 1.18 -9.63
C LEU A 183 2.70 0.27 -10.85
N THR A 184 2.02 0.75 -11.90
CA THR A 184 1.73 -0.02 -13.12
C THR A 184 2.76 0.21 -14.23
N MET A 185 3.70 1.16 -14.07
CA MET A 185 4.71 1.41 -15.10
C MET A 185 5.58 0.16 -15.35
N PRO A 186 6.16 0.02 -16.56
CA PRO A 186 7.20 -0.94 -16.84
C PRO A 186 8.31 -0.94 -15.78
N GLU A 187 8.91 -2.10 -15.52
CA GLU A 187 9.91 -2.28 -14.46
C GLU A 187 11.06 -1.26 -14.55
N THR A 188 11.56 -0.99 -15.76
CA THR A 188 12.61 0.01 -16.01
C THR A 188 12.24 1.40 -15.50
N LEU A 189 10.99 1.84 -15.70
CA LEU A 189 10.51 3.16 -15.28
C LEU A 189 10.28 3.21 -13.76
N ARG A 190 9.78 2.12 -13.17
CA ARG A 190 9.69 1.96 -11.70
C ARG A 190 11.07 2.03 -11.05
N ILE A 191 12.08 1.40 -11.64
CA ILE A 191 13.47 1.47 -11.18
C ILE A 191 14.00 2.90 -11.29
N ALA A 192 13.84 3.56 -12.44
CA ALA A 192 14.30 4.93 -12.65
C ALA A 192 13.76 5.89 -11.57
N PHE A 193 12.44 5.85 -11.33
CA PHE A 193 11.81 6.66 -10.28
C PHE A 193 12.36 6.34 -8.88
N LEU A 194 12.52 5.06 -8.53
CA LEU A 194 13.02 4.66 -7.22
C LEU A 194 14.48 5.08 -7.02
N VAL A 195 15.35 4.90 -8.01
CA VAL A 195 16.78 5.29 -7.97
C VAL A 195 16.90 6.79 -7.77
N GLY A 196 16.13 7.59 -8.52
CA GLY A 196 16.05 9.03 -8.33
C GLY A 196 15.66 9.40 -6.90
N LEU A 197 14.61 8.75 -6.36
CA LEU A 197 14.12 9.02 -5.00
C LEU A 197 15.16 8.73 -3.90
N VAL A 198 16.00 7.72 -4.09
CA VAL A 198 17.09 7.40 -3.15
C VAL A 198 18.39 8.13 -3.46
N ASN A 199 18.37 9.10 -4.37
CA ASN A 199 19.50 9.94 -4.80
C ASN A 199 20.72 9.13 -5.26
N ASP A 200 20.50 8.06 -6.04
CA ASP A 200 21.58 7.21 -6.55
C ASP A 200 22.58 6.83 -5.44
N ALA A 201 22.06 6.39 -4.29
CA ALA A 201 22.84 5.99 -3.13
C ALA A 201 22.98 4.46 -3.04
N PRO A 202 23.64 3.77 -4.00
CA PRO A 202 23.85 2.33 -3.95
C PRO A 202 24.83 1.93 -2.82
N ARG A 203 25.41 2.89 -2.09
CA ARG A 203 26.46 2.65 -1.09
C ARG A 203 25.95 2.27 0.30
N ARG A 204 24.63 2.21 0.54
CA ARG A 204 24.08 1.73 1.82
C ARG A 204 23.53 0.31 1.64
N GLN A 205 24.00 -0.62 2.49
CA GLN A 205 23.39 -1.96 2.59
C GLN A 205 21.88 -1.90 2.91
N GLN A 206 21.43 -0.80 3.53
CA GLN A 206 20.04 -0.51 3.87
C GLN A 206 19.61 0.88 3.38
N ASN A 207 18.57 0.92 2.54
CA ASN A 207 17.88 2.12 2.13
C ASN A 207 16.86 2.55 3.20
N GLN A 208 16.71 3.86 3.38
CA GLN A 208 15.75 4.43 4.31
C GLN A 208 15.13 5.71 3.75
N VAL A 209 13.80 5.76 3.74
CA VAL A 209 13.02 6.95 3.37
C VAL A 209 12.10 7.32 4.54
N ARG A 210 12.03 8.62 4.84
CA ARG A 210 11.11 9.20 5.82
C ARG A 210 10.28 10.29 5.18
N MET A 211 8.96 10.26 5.40
CA MET A 211 8.01 11.28 4.95
C MET A 211 6.86 11.45 5.93
N HIS A 212 6.06 12.51 5.74
CA HIS A 212 4.89 12.82 6.56
C HIS A 212 3.58 12.26 5.99
N SER A 213 3.53 11.97 4.68
CA SER A 213 2.35 11.39 4.03
C SER A 213 2.32 9.86 4.17
N LYS A 214 1.24 9.34 4.75
CA LYS A 214 0.98 7.88 4.79
C LYS A 214 0.73 7.34 3.39
N ALA A 215 -0.08 8.03 2.58
CA ALA A 215 -0.41 7.64 1.20
C ALA A 215 0.85 7.43 0.36
N PHE A 216 1.77 8.40 0.39
CA PHE A 216 3.04 8.30 -0.33
C PHE A 216 3.85 7.09 0.14
N MET A 217 3.92 6.86 1.45
CA MET A 217 4.77 5.82 2.02
C MET A 217 4.20 4.41 1.82
N VAL A 218 2.88 4.24 1.81
CA VAL A 218 2.23 2.98 1.41
C VAL A 218 2.51 2.70 -0.05
N GLY A 219 2.36 3.69 -0.94
CA GLY A 219 2.67 3.52 -2.37
C GLY A 219 4.13 3.23 -2.65
N LEU A 220 5.03 3.93 -1.97
CA LEU A 220 6.46 3.65 -2.08
C LEU A 220 6.81 2.24 -1.59
N ARG A 221 6.19 1.75 -0.52
CA ARG A 221 6.36 0.36 -0.07
C ARG A 221 5.90 -0.62 -1.14
N LEU A 222 4.74 -0.38 -1.76
CA LEU A 222 4.22 -1.21 -2.85
C LEU A 222 5.17 -1.21 -4.06
N LEU A 223 5.68 -0.03 -4.45
CA LEU A 223 6.70 0.10 -5.50
C LEU A 223 7.96 -0.72 -5.18
N VAL A 224 8.52 -0.57 -3.97
CA VAL A 224 9.69 -1.33 -3.52
C VAL A 224 9.42 -2.85 -3.52
N CYS A 225 8.25 -3.27 -3.04
CA CYS A 225 7.83 -4.67 -3.08
C CYS A 225 7.75 -5.21 -4.51
N SER A 226 7.16 -4.44 -5.42
CA SER A 226 6.98 -4.79 -6.84
C SER A 226 8.28 -4.94 -7.62
N LEU A 227 9.38 -4.38 -7.10
CA LEU A 227 10.74 -4.55 -7.62
C LEU A 227 11.50 -5.70 -6.92
N GLY A 228 10.81 -6.48 -6.10
CA GLY A 228 11.35 -7.65 -5.44
C GLY A 228 11.94 -7.39 -4.04
N PHE A 229 12.00 -6.15 -3.56
CA PHE A 229 12.63 -5.83 -2.28
C PHE A 229 11.64 -5.87 -1.11
N PRO A 230 11.96 -6.47 0.05
CA PRO A 230 11.10 -6.42 1.23
C PRO A 230 11.14 -5.03 1.87
N GLY A 231 10.05 -4.26 1.75
CA GLY A 231 9.90 -2.94 2.34
C GLY A 231 9.23 -2.98 3.71
N GLY A 232 9.95 -2.62 4.78
CA GLY A 232 9.42 -2.48 6.14
C GLY A 232 8.95 -1.06 6.41
N LEU A 233 7.63 -0.88 6.52
CA LEU A 233 7.01 0.41 6.84
C LEU A 233 6.63 0.47 8.33
N SER A 234 6.97 1.57 8.98
CA SER A 234 6.60 1.85 10.37
C SER A 234 6.16 3.29 10.56
N ASN A 235 5.22 3.47 11.49
CA ASN A 235 4.89 4.78 12.03
C ASN A 235 6.11 5.28 12.85
N SER A 236 6.61 6.47 12.50
CA SER A 236 7.73 7.15 13.16
C SER A 236 7.32 8.51 13.71
N SER A 237 6.04 8.67 14.04
CA SER A 237 5.47 9.92 14.54
C SER A 237 6.04 10.27 15.92
N LYS A 238 6.17 11.57 16.17
CA LYS A 238 6.53 12.17 17.46
C LYS A 238 5.39 13.09 17.90
N PRO A 239 5.28 13.49 19.18
CA PRO A 239 4.29 14.47 19.62
C PRO A 239 4.30 15.72 18.70
N GLY A 240 3.14 16.02 18.11
CA GLY A 240 2.97 17.15 17.17
C GLY A 240 3.59 16.97 15.78
N LYS A 241 4.20 15.82 15.45
CA LYS A 241 4.84 15.55 14.15
C LYS A 241 4.53 14.14 13.67
N ILE A 242 3.55 14.02 12.78
CA ILE A 242 3.25 12.75 12.09
C ILE A 242 4.44 12.37 11.21
N GLY A 243 4.83 11.10 11.18
CA GLY A 243 5.92 10.64 10.34
C GLY A 243 5.85 9.14 10.07
N TRP A 244 6.38 8.76 8.92
CA TRP A 244 6.45 7.39 8.46
C TRP A 244 7.87 7.10 7.98
N GLN A 245 8.35 5.89 8.26
CA GLN A 245 9.67 5.42 7.85
C GLN A 245 9.54 4.11 7.08
N LEU A 246 10.14 4.06 5.90
CA LEU A 246 10.31 2.86 5.09
C LEU A 246 11.78 2.48 5.07
N CYS A 247 12.07 1.21 5.33
CA CYS A 247 13.41 0.63 5.21
C CYS A 247 13.39 -0.62 4.32
N TRP A 248 14.39 -0.80 3.47
CA TRP A 248 14.62 -2.05 2.71
C TRP A 248 16.12 -2.24 2.47
N ARG A 249 16.54 -3.46 2.14
CA ARG A 249 17.94 -3.76 1.80
C ARG A 249 18.11 -3.80 0.29
N SER A 250 19.25 -3.32 -0.19
CA SER A 250 19.64 -3.39 -1.61
C SER A 250 20.08 -4.81 -2.00
N GLU A 251 20.56 -5.60 -1.04
CA GLU A 251 21.06 -6.96 -1.23
C GLU A 251 20.31 -7.97 -0.34
N GLY A 252 20.25 -9.23 -0.78
CA GLY A 252 19.94 -10.37 0.10
C GLY A 252 18.47 -10.68 0.34
N GLY A 253 17.59 -10.57 -0.66
CA GLY A 253 16.24 -11.12 -0.46
C GLY A 253 15.20 -10.87 -1.54
N ARG A 254 15.50 -11.16 -2.82
CA ARG A 254 14.43 -11.39 -3.80
C ARG A 254 13.76 -12.70 -3.39
N ARG A 255 12.67 -12.61 -2.62
CA ARG A 255 11.87 -13.79 -2.28
C ARG A 255 11.11 -14.23 -3.53
N PRO A 256 10.95 -15.55 -3.75
CA PRO A 256 10.19 -16.04 -4.87
C PRO A 256 8.80 -15.42 -4.86
N ASP A 257 8.37 -15.02 -6.04
CA ASP A 257 6.99 -14.68 -6.32
C ASP A 257 6.14 -15.94 -6.15
N PHE A 258 5.01 -15.83 -5.46
CA PHE A 258 4.01 -16.88 -5.41
C PHE A 258 2.71 -16.30 -5.93
N ASP A 259 2.36 -16.69 -7.16
CA ASP A 259 1.12 -16.31 -7.82
C ASP A 259 0.94 -14.79 -7.96
N GLY A 260 2.05 -14.04 -8.01
CA GLY A 260 2.12 -12.57 -8.09
C GLY A 260 1.90 -11.82 -6.78
N TYR A 261 2.06 -12.52 -5.65
CA TYR A 261 1.93 -11.98 -4.32
C TYR A 261 3.15 -12.25 -3.47
N ARG A 262 3.37 -11.33 -2.53
CA ARG A 262 4.22 -11.53 -1.37
C ARG A 262 3.35 -11.84 -0.15
N TRP A 263 3.67 -12.98 0.47
CA TRP A 263 2.96 -13.52 1.61
C TRP A 263 3.68 -13.14 2.91
N LEU A 264 3.13 -12.18 3.64
CA LEU A 264 3.73 -11.55 4.82
C LEU A 264 3.23 -12.20 6.11
N PRO A 265 4.10 -12.77 6.97
CA PRO A 265 3.70 -13.29 8.27
C PRO A 265 2.83 -12.32 9.06
N ALA A 266 1.61 -12.73 9.41
CA ALA A 266 0.89 -12.09 10.51
C ALA A 266 1.68 -12.38 11.79
N THR A 267 1.77 -11.40 12.69
CA THR A 267 2.59 -11.52 13.90
C THR A 267 1.76 -11.40 15.16
N ARG A 268 0.74 -10.55 15.14
CA ARG A 268 -0.10 -10.29 16.32
C ARG A 268 -1.43 -9.70 15.91
N VAL A 269 -2.48 -10.04 16.65
CA VAL A 269 -3.78 -9.36 16.63
C VAL A 269 -4.05 -8.85 18.05
N GLU A 270 -4.34 -7.57 18.18
CA GLU A 270 -4.65 -6.91 19.45
C GLU A 270 -6.07 -6.34 19.42
N ARG A 271 -6.74 -6.26 20.56
CA ARG A 271 -8.00 -5.53 20.67
C ARG A 271 -7.75 -4.04 20.47
N GLY A 272 -8.57 -3.41 19.64
CA GLY A 272 -8.62 -1.97 19.45
C GLY A 272 -9.86 -1.36 20.11
N PRO A 273 -9.93 -0.02 20.21
CA PRO A 273 -11.12 0.66 20.70
C PRO A 273 -12.27 0.55 19.68
N ALA A 274 -13.49 0.85 20.13
CA ALA A 274 -14.57 1.19 19.22
C ALA A 274 -14.24 2.51 18.50
N THR A 275 -14.40 2.53 17.18
CA THR A 275 -14.13 3.71 16.34
C THR A 275 -15.10 3.72 15.17
N GLU A 276 -15.29 4.88 14.56
CA GLU A 276 -15.95 4.96 13.25
C GLU A 276 -15.11 4.23 12.20
N VAL A 277 -15.72 3.27 11.52
CA VAL A 277 -15.15 2.51 10.42
C VAL A 277 -15.90 2.82 9.13
N PHE A 278 -15.19 2.72 8.02
CA PHE A 278 -15.66 2.89 6.66
C PHE A 278 -15.55 1.54 5.97
N ALA A 279 -16.62 1.13 5.31
CA ALA A 279 -16.70 -0.13 4.58
C ALA A 279 -17.03 0.15 3.12
N LEU A 280 -16.48 -0.68 2.23
CA LEU A 280 -16.63 -0.58 0.78
C LEU A 280 -17.28 -1.86 0.28
N SER A 281 -18.32 -1.72 -0.55
CA SER A 281 -18.76 -2.79 -1.44
C SER A 281 -18.11 -2.59 -2.80
N VAL A 282 -17.44 -3.62 -3.30
CA VAL A 282 -16.71 -3.59 -4.58
C VAL A 282 -17.37 -4.58 -5.53
N ALA A 283 -17.54 -4.18 -6.79
CA ALA A 283 -18.14 -5.04 -7.80
C ALA A 283 -17.38 -6.37 -7.97
N GLU A 284 -18.13 -7.44 -8.25
CA GLU A 284 -17.65 -8.81 -8.46
C GLU A 284 -17.09 -9.47 -7.20
N ASP A 285 -15.78 -9.34 -6.95
CA ASP A 285 -15.10 -10.14 -5.92
C ASP A 285 -15.08 -9.53 -4.51
N GLY A 286 -15.59 -8.30 -4.37
CA GLY A 286 -15.71 -7.62 -3.07
C GLY A 286 -14.38 -7.19 -2.43
N SER A 287 -13.24 -7.49 -3.07
CA SER A 287 -11.91 -7.27 -2.49
C SER A 287 -11.26 -5.97 -2.94
N TYR A 288 -10.34 -5.47 -2.13
CA TYR A 288 -9.55 -4.28 -2.40
C TYR A 288 -8.21 -4.31 -1.66
N LEU A 289 -7.40 -3.27 -1.85
CA LEU A 289 -6.09 -3.14 -1.21
C LEU A 289 -6.10 -2.02 -0.17
N ALA A 290 -5.98 -2.37 1.10
CA ALA A 290 -5.93 -1.46 2.24
C ALA A 290 -4.55 -1.48 2.93
N ASP A 291 -3.93 -0.30 3.09
CA ASP A 291 -2.55 -0.11 3.59
C ASP A 291 -1.50 -1.02 2.88
N GLY A 292 -1.80 -1.41 1.64
CA GLY A 292 -0.97 -2.30 0.83
C GLY A 292 -1.11 -3.79 1.16
N ILE A 293 -2.17 -4.19 1.86
CA ILE A 293 -2.57 -5.57 2.14
C ILE A 293 -3.91 -5.85 1.47
N THR A 294 -4.07 -7.05 0.91
CA THR A 294 -5.28 -7.45 0.17
C THR A 294 -6.33 -7.98 1.12
N CYS A 295 -7.54 -7.41 1.05
CA CYS A 295 -8.66 -7.67 1.93
C CYS A 295 -9.98 -7.70 1.16
#